data_AF-W1IPZ4-F1
#
_entry.id   AF-W1IPZ4-F1
#
_cell.length_a   1.000
_cell.length_b   1.000
_cell.length_c   1.000
_cell.angle_alpha   90.00
_cell.angle_beta   90.00
_cell.angle_gamma   90.00
#
_symmetry.space_group_name_H-M   'P 1'
#
loop_
_entity.id
_entity.type
_entity.pdbx_description
1 polymer ?
#
loop_
_entity_poly.entity_id
_entity_poly.type
_entity_poly.pdbx_seq_one_letter_code
_entity_poly.pdbx_strand_id
1 'polypeptide(L)'
;MNAYDTKQQWVVNDLCKVIVGFRNFTTHTTRSKYVSFAIADQLQMCELLVKLSQSRLNNELVSQYPNYLFEQLIDLGFLKPIDKLGILGHFKRAFNVLNSGRYVSIKFNGRCYYVASFVFMAFYSQHENDFLRETVVLPAWSSKFTSKVFDIITKGLTSEQFDVLPKAMKNRLLKHGLITSVDKLPLFERFFSQHCQLSSSLINELPLFYRNHLPTIDLSSHLYQLNPRVYLSIDGLDAKLRGQIPNLKWALSCSPNIWVHDPVKDILSMYWLTPAQQKNLHDLLASRMHINELDPETFTLFVYSGIVYDPSMIQTRREQWSWQLSELKKQLVQNSCFTFEGILSPIELAIARKYMRFMMDKKYLLLDRANGNTQQRLWYHRDEFSFYLQGQVCKLINQVLTDPVKPGHNALTVYKSGAILSRHKDDVLAFSWVMSLPVETKPEISKDQAWPIYVETPMAVHKAMLQSGDGHLINPQMPHWRDVLEDGQLSILLLWFVPQNFTGYVNGNWID
;
A
#
# COMPACT_ATOMS: atom_id res chain seq x y z
N MET A 1 -10.59 -47.26 -4.10
CA MET A 1 -10.53 -45.78 -4.20
C MET A 1 -9.64 -45.44 -5.39
N ASN A 2 -10.22 -44.97 -6.49
CA ASN A 2 -9.43 -44.50 -7.62
C ASN A 2 -8.74 -43.20 -7.19
N ALA A 3 -7.41 -43.18 -7.17
CA ALA A 3 -6.66 -41.95 -7.02
C ALA A 3 -7.02 -41.05 -8.21
N TYR A 4 -7.91 -40.09 -7.98
CA TYR A 4 -8.13 -39.02 -8.94
C TYR A 4 -6.81 -38.28 -9.08
N ASP A 5 -6.18 -38.41 -10.23
CA ASP A 5 -4.97 -37.67 -10.59
C ASP A 5 -5.36 -36.19 -10.71
N THR A 6 -5.33 -35.47 -9.58
CA THR A 6 -5.60 -34.05 -9.52
C THR A 6 -4.45 -33.34 -10.23
N LYS A 7 -4.62 -33.12 -11.54
CA LYS A 7 -3.68 -32.32 -12.32
C LYS A 7 -3.40 -31.01 -11.60
N GLN A 8 -2.13 -30.77 -11.30
CA GLN A 8 -1.68 -29.55 -10.63
C GLN A 8 -2.10 -28.33 -11.47
N GLN A 9 -2.87 -27.42 -10.86
CA GLN A 9 -3.29 -26.18 -11.51
C GLN A 9 -2.25 -25.08 -11.27
N TRP A 10 -1.89 -24.34 -12.33
CA TRP A 10 -0.89 -23.27 -12.31
C TRP A 10 -1.52 -21.91 -12.56
N VAL A 11 -1.01 -20.90 -11.86
CA VAL A 11 -1.52 -19.52 -11.89
C VAL A 11 -0.38 -18.53 -11.71
N VAL A 12 -0.61 -17.27 -12.10
CA VAL A 12 0.31 -16.17 -11.80
C VAL A 12 0.34 -15.96 -10.29
N ASN A 13 1.54 -15.85 -9.73
CA ASN A 13 1.73 -15.67 -8.31
C ASN A 13 1.52 -14.20 -7.92
N ASP A 14 0.48 -13.90 -7.15
CA ASP A 14 0.15 -12.52 -6.76
C ASP A 14 1.20 -11.87 -5.84
N LEU A 15 2.05 -12.66 -5.16
CA LEU A 15 3.23 -12.13 -4.47
C LEU A 15 4.31 -11.65 -5.43
N CYS A 16 4.35 -12.21 -6.64
CA CYS A 16 5.35 -11.89 -7.63
C CYS A 16 5.01 -10.58 -8.32
N LYS A 17 5.39 -9.47 -7.67
CA LYS A 17 5.43 -8.17 -8.33
C LYS A 17 6.60 -8.18 -9.31
N VAL A 18 6.29 -8.10 -10.61
CA VAL A 18 7.30 -7.90 -11.65
C VAL A 18 7.37 -6.42 -11.97
N ILE A 19 8.55 -5.87 -11.77
CA ILE A 19 8.85 -4.48 -12.06
C ILE A 19 9.82 -4.36 -13.22
N VAL A 20 9.64 -3.33 -14.03
CA VAL A 20 10.63 -2.87 -15.01
C VAL A 20 11.15 -1.54 -14.50
N GLY A 21 12.45 -1.40 -14.41
CA GLY A 21 13.06 -0.17 -13.94
C GLY A 21 14.34 0.16 -14.69
N PHE A 22 14.94 1.28 -14.32
CA PHE A 22 16.25 1.65 -14.81
C PHE A 22 17.11 2.27 -13.72
N ARG A 23 18.43 2.15 -13.91
CA ARG A 23 19.42 2.78 -13.04
C ARG A 23 20.13 3.91 -13.79
N ASN A 24 20.07 5.10 -13.24
CA ASN A 24 20.81 6.25 -13.76
C ASN A 24 22.21 6.27 -13.16
N PHE A 25 23.23 5.93 -13.96
CA PHE A 25 24.64 5.90 -13.52
C PHE A 25 25.33 7.27 -13.59
N THR A 26 24.60 8.34 -13.91
CA THR A 26 25.23 9.61 -14.30
C THR A 26 25.42 10.61 -13.15
N THR A 27 24.98 10.30 -11.93
CA THR A 27 25.07 11.22 -10.78
C THR A 27 25.62 10.51 -9.56
N HIS A 28 26.90 10.72 -9.26
CA HIS A 28 27.64 10.31 -8.06
C HIS A 28 27.56 8.81 -7.67
N THR A 29 28.74 8.21 -7.51
CA THR A 29 29.01 6.79 -7.22
C THR A 29 28.34 6.23 -5.95
N THR A 30 27.63 7.03 -5.16
CA THR A 30 26.99 6.62 -3.90
C THR A 30 25.46 6.73 -3.89
N ARG A 31 24.80 7.29 -4.92
CA ARG A 31 23.33 7.39 -4.99
C ARG A 31 22.81 7.19 -6.42
N SER A 32 22.88 5.98 -6.94
CA SER A 32 22.14 5.63 -8.16
C SER A 32 20.64 5.82 -7.92
N LYS A 33 19.99 6.77 -8.61
CA LYS A 33 18.53 6.85 -8.60
C LYS A 33 17.97 5.62 -9.30
N TYR A 34 17.34 4.74 -8.51
CA TYR A 34 16.62 3.56 -8.96
C TYR A 34 15.16 3.97 -9.18
N VAL A 35 14.69 3.86 -10.42
CA VAL A 35 13.27 4.07 -10.74
C VAL A 35 12.73 2.78 -11.28
N SER A 36 11.58 2.35 -10.78
CA SER A 36 10.92 1.12 -11.23
C SER A 36 9.42 1.29 -11.29
N PHE A 37 8.80 0.52 -12.17
CA PHE A 37 7.37 0.51 -12.47
C PHE A 37 6.89 -0.93 -12.43
N ALA A 38 5.78 -1.21 -11.76
CA ALA A 38 5.18 -2.55 -11.83
C ALA A 38 4.47 -2.73 -13.16
N ILE A 39 4.63 -3.89 -13.80
CA ILE A 39 3.99 -4.18 -15.10
C ILE A 39 2.47 -4.15 -14.98
N ALA A 40 1.93 -4.68 -13.89
CA ALA A 40 0.49 -4.69 -13.61
C ALA A 40 -0.10 -3.27 -13.50
N ASP A 41 0.70 -2.32 -12.98
CA ASP A 41 0.27 -0.94 -12.74
C ASP A 41 0.51 -0.05 -13.97
N GLN A 42 1.60 -0.27 -14.70
CA GLN A 42 2.07 0.59 -15.78
C GLN A 42 2.54 -0.18 -16.99
N LEU A 43 1.62 -0.91 -17.61
CA LEU A 43 1.93 -1.75 -18.75
C LEU A 43 2.64 -0.98 -19.89
N GLN A 44 2.10 0.17 -20.27
CA GLN A 44 2.65 0.97 -21.39
C GLN A 44 4.04 1.53 -21.09
N MET A 45 4.29 2.03 -19.86
CA MET A 45 5.62 2.51 -19.46
C MET A 45 6.64 1.37 -19.44
N CYS A 46 6.27 0.23 -18.86
CA CYS A 46 7.13 -0.95 -18.83
C CYS A 46 7.44 -1.46 -20.23
N GLU A 47 6.44 -1.51 -21.11
CA GLU A 47 6.61 -1.92 -22.51
C GLU A 47 7.52 -0.94 -23.27
N LEU A 48 7.32 0.37 -23.08
CA LEU A 48 8.15 1.42 -23.65
C LEU A 48 9.62 1.27 -23.23
N LEU A 49 9.88 1.12 -21.93
CA LEU A 49 11.22 0.89 -21.38
C LEU A 49 11.89 -0.35 -21.99
N VAL A 50 11.15 -1.46 -22.08
CA VAL A 50 11.65 -2.70 -22.67
C VAL A 50 11.95 -2.50 -24.16
N LYS A 51 11.04 -1.90 -24.94
CA LYS A 51 11.25 -1.65 -26.37
C LYS A 51 12.45 -0.72 -26.63
N LEU A 52 12.59 0.33 -25.81
CA LEU A 52 13.75 1.22 -25.84
C LEU A 52 15.04 0.45 -25.54
N SER A 53 15.06 -0.41 -24.51
CA SER A 53 16.22 -1.23 -24.17
C SER A 53 16.61 -2.27 -25.24
N GLN A 54 15.65 -2.68 -26.07
CA GLN A 54 15.84 -3.69 -27.12
C GLN A 54 16.11 -3.07 -28.49
N SER A 55 16.17 -1.73 -28.60
CA SER A 55 16.24 -1.02 -29.89
C SER A 55 15.13 -1.37 -30.86
N ARG A 56 13.91 -1.59 -30.33
CA ARG A 56 12.73 -1.92 -31.12
C ARG A 56 11.78 -0.74 -31.34
N LEU A 57 12.07 0.43 -30.77
CA LEU A 57 11.30 1.64 -30.98
C LEU A 57 11.92 2.47 -32.12
N ASN A 58 11.20 2.62 -33.23
CA ASN A 58 11.53 3.54 -34.31
C ASN A 58 10.66 4.81 -34.21
N ASN A 59 10.91 5.83 -35.05
CA ASN A 59 10.17 7.10 -34.98
C ASN A 59 8.66 6.95 -35.26
N GLU A 60 8.25 5.95 -36.04
CA GLU A 60 6.83 5.68 -36.31
C GLU A 60 6.13 5.08 -35.10
N LEU A 61 6.82 4.23 -34.34
CA LEU A 61 6.27 3.63 -33.12
C LEU A 61 6.22 4.61 -31.94
N VAL A 62 7.03 5.68 -31.96
CA VAL A 62 6.99 6.72 -30.92
C VAL A 62 5.61 7.39 -30.84
N SER A 63 4.95 7.64 -31.98
CA SER A 63 3.62 8.28 -32.00
C SER A 63 2.49 7.39 -31.48
N GLN A 64 2.75 6.09 -31.25
CA GLN A 64 1.77 5.17 -30.67
C GLN A 64 1.70 5.25 -29.13
N TYR A 65 2.68 5.90 -28.50
CA TYR A 65 2.73 6.08 -27.05
C TYR A 65 2.27 7.49 -26.67
N PRO A 66 1.54 7.65 -25.56
CA PRO A 66 1.21 8.97 -25.04
C PRO A 66 2.44 9.84 -24.76
N ASN A 67 2.38 11.11 -25.14
CA ASN A 67 3.50 12.06 -25.00
C ASN A 67 4.02 12.17 -23.56
N TYR A 68 3.11 12.13 -22.57
CA TYR A 68 3.47 12.28 -21.15
C TYR A 68 4.45 11.19 -20.67
N LEU A 69 4.46 10.00 -21.29
CA LEU A 69 5.41 8.93 -20.92
C LEU A 69 6.84 9.33 -21.27
N PHE A 70 7.05 9.96 -22.43
CA PHE A 70 8.38 10.43 -22.84
C PHE A 70 8.82 11.62 -22.01
N GLU A 71 7.92 12.56 -21.72
CA GLU A 71 8.17 13.69 -20.83
C GLU A 71 8.63 13.20 -19.45
N GLN A 72 7.92 12.21 -18.90
CA GLN A 72 8.30 11.59 -17.64
C GLN A 72 9.69 10.92 -17.72
N LEU A 73 9.99 10.17 -18.78
CA LEU A 73 11.31 9.56 -18.94
C LEU A 73 12.43 10.61 -19.08
N ILE A 74 12.14 11.78 -19.64
CA ILE A 74 13.06 12.92 -19.70
C ILE A 74 13.28 13.49 -18.30
N ASP A 75 12.21 13.73 -17.55
CA ASP A 75 12.27 14.30 -16.19
C ASP A 75 13.01 13.39 -15.22
N LEU A 76 12.82 12.07 -15.33
CA LEU A 76 13.54 11.06 -14.56
C LEU A 76 15.01 10.87 -15.03
N GLY A 77 15.41 11.57 -16.10
CA GLY A 77 16.75 11.51 -16.67
C GLY A 77 17.08 10.20 -17.38
N PHE A 78 16.07 9.39 -17.73
CA PHE A 78 16.21 8.19 -18.56
C PHE A 78 16.53 8.57 -20.01
N LEU A 79 15.79 9.53 -20.55
CA LEU A 79 16.03 10.11 -21.87
C LEU A 79 16.79 11.42 -21.71
N LYS A 80 17.89 11.56 -22.44
CA LYS A 80 18.67 12.81 -22.45
C LYS A 80 18.74 13.40 -23.86
N PRO A 81 18.57 14.72 -24.01
CA PRO A 81 18.67 15.39 -25.30
C PRO A 81 20.11 15.28 -25.84
N ILE A 82 20.25 14.89 -27.11
CA ILE A 82 21.56 14.66 -27.74
C ILE A 82 22.33 15.97 -27.92
N ASP A 83 21.65 17.07 -28.20
CA ASP A 83 22.23 18.41 -28.37
C ASP A 83 22.88 18.96 -27.10
N LYS A 84 22.57 18.39 -25.92
CA LYS A 84 23.22 18.75 -24.66
C LYS A 84 24.46 17.90 -24.34
N LEU A 85 24.87 16.99 -25.22
CA LEU A 85 26.08 16.18 -25.01
C LEU A 85 27.34 16.95 -25.40
N GLY A 86 28.23 17.18 -24.44
CA GLY A 86 29.62 17.56 -24.74
C GLY A 86 30.42 16.41 -25.38
N ILE A 87 31.64 16.71 -25.83
CA ILE A 87 32.56 15.72 -26.45
C ILE A 87 32.75 14.48 -25.57
N LEU A 88 32.99 14.67 -24.27
CA LEU A 88 33.08 13.59 -23.28
C LEU A 88 31.78 12.79 -23.16
N GLY A 89 30.63 13.44 -23.32
CA GLY A 89 29.32 12.80 -23.35
C GLY A 89 29.15 11.91 -24.57
N HIS A 90 29.59 12.36 -25.75
CA HIS A 90 29.64 11.55 -26.96
C HIS A 90 30.61 10.37 -26.83
N PHE A 91 31.77 10.57 -26.20
CA PHE A 91 32.74 9.49 -25.96
C PHE A 91 32.22 8.45 -24.95
N LYS A 92 31.68 8.88 -23.80
CA LYS A 92 31.01 7.98 -22.83
C LYS A 92 29.84 7.25 -23.47
N ARG A 93 29.05 7.95 -24.29
CA ARG A 93 27.97 7.36 -25.09
C ARG A 93 28.50 6.27 -26.01
N ALA A 94 29.71 6.40 -26.55
CA ALA A 94 30.33 5.38 -27.38
C ALA A 94 30.93 4.18 -26.64
N PHE A 95 31.41 4.39 -25.42
CA PHE A 95 31.93 3.29 -24.59
C PHE A 95 30.81 2.49 -23.88
N ASN A 96 29.71 3.15 -23.48
CA ASN A 96 28.58 2.50 -22.80
C ASN A 96 27.80 1.49 -23.67
N VAL A 97 28.08 1.47 -24.98
CA VAL A 97 27.57 0.50 -25.96
C VAL A 97 27.86 -0.93 -25.56
N LEU A 98 29.02 -1.15 -24.94
CA LEU A 98 29.46 -2.47 -24.51
C LEU A 98 28.68 -2.99 -23.30
N ASN A 99 28.01 -2.11 -22.54
CA ASN A 99 27.40 -2.45 -21.25
C ASN A 99 25.86 -2.56 -21.25
N SER A 100 25.14 -2.17 -22.31
CA SER A 100 23.67 -2.07 -22.20
C SER A 100 22.81 -2.32 -23.45
N GLY A 101 23.40 -2.64 -24.60
CA GLY A 101 22.60 -2.94 -25.80
C GLY A 101 22.14 -1.67 -26.54
N ARG A 102 22.93 -1.33 -27.56
CA ARG A 102 22.64 -0.48 -28.74
C ARG A 102 22.16 0.96 -28.51
N TYR A 103 22.82 1.87 -29.24
CA TYR A 103 22.46 3.28 -29.37
C TYR A 103 21.07 3.44 -29.99
N VAL A 104 20.05 3.71 -29.17
CA VAL A 104 18.75 4.14 -29.68
C VAL A 104 18.66 5.64 -29.51
N SER A 105 18.61 6.37 -30.64
CA SER A 105 18.12 7.73 -30.65
C SER A 105 16.66 7.73 -31.08
N ILE A 106 15.81 8.39 -30.32
CA ILE A 106 14.42 8.60 -30.68
C ILE A 106 14.18 10.09 -30.97
N LYS A 107 13.33 10.39 -31.96
CA LYS A 107 12.83 11.75 -32.16
C LYS A 107 11.53 11.93 -31.38
N PHE A 108 11.48 12.94 -30.53
CA PHE A 108 10.29 13.32 -29.75
C PHE A 108 10.21 14.85 -29.69
N ASN A 109 9.05 15.42 -30.00
CA ASN A 109 8.83 16.88 -30.05
C ASN A 109 9.94 17.66 -30.79
N GLY A 110 10.33 17.16 -31.97
CA GLY A 110 11.34 17.79 -32.83
C GLY A 110 12.79 17.69 -32.34
N ARG A 111 13.05 17.02 -31.20
CA ARG A 111 14.39 16.82 -30.64
C ARG A 111 14.79 15.35 -30.63
N CYS A 112 16.09 15.10 -30.73
CA CYS A 112 16.63 13.74 -30.64
C CYS A 112 17.08 13.45 -29.20
N TYR A 113 16.57 12.36 -28.63
CA TYR A 113 16.93 11.89 -27.30
C TYR A 113 17.66 10.55 -27.40
N TYR A 114 18.54 10.27 -26.44
CA TYR A 114 19.16 8.97 -26.28
C TYR A 114 18.86 8.37 -24.90
N VAL A 115 18.86 7.04 -24.83
CA VAL A 115 18.69 6.29 -23.57
C VAL A 115 19.98 6.39 -22.74
N ALA A 116 19.90 7.00 -21.57
CA ALA A 116 21.04 7.28 -20.70
C ALA A 116 21.22 6.27 -19.56
N SER A 117 20.29 5.33 -19.40
CA SER A 117 20.22 4.43 -18.25
C SER A 117 20.02 2.98 -18.69
N PHE A 118 20.44 2.07 -17.82
CA PHE A 118 20.28 0.64 -18.05
C PHE A 118 18.90 0.17 -17.59
N VAL A 119 18.15 -0.52 -18.45
CA VAL A 119 16.84 -1.10 -18.10
C VAL A 119 17.03 -2.50 -17.54
N PHE A 120 16.39 -2.76 -16.41
CA PHE A 120 16.30 -4.07 -15.79
C PHE A 120 14.84 -4.46 -15.57
N MET A 121 14.61 -5.76 -15.40
CA MET A 121 13.35 -6.32 -14.95
C MET A 121 13.62 -7.07 -13.67
N ALA A 122 12.93 -6.74 -12.59
CA ALA A 122 13.10 -7.42 -11.32
C ALA A 122 11.82 -8.18 -10.94
N PHE A 123 12.03 -9.34 -10.31
CA PHE A 123 11.01 -10.21 -9.78
C PHE A 123 11.12 -10.18 -8.27
N TYR A 124 10.08 -9.73 -7.58
CA TYR A 124 9.98 -9.88 -6.14
C TYR A 124 9.36 -11.24 -5.84
N SER A 125 10.19 -12.24 -5.55
CA SER A 125 9.72 -13.61 -5.37
C SER A 125 10.09 -14.14 -4.00
N GLN A 126 9.23 -14.99 -3.47
CA GLN A 126 9.51 -15.76 -2.27
C GLN A 126 10.09 -17.12 -2.66
N HIS A 127 11.20 -17.50 -2.04
CA HIS A 127 11.72 -18.86 -2.12
C HIS A 127 11.60 -19.50 -0.75
N GLU A 128 10.88 -20.62 -0.67
CA GLU A 128 10.70 -21.38 0.57
C GLU A 128 10.12 -20.51 1.70
N ASN A 129 10.58 -20.73 2.94
CA ASN A 129 10.22 -19.95 4.12
C ASN A 129 11.16 -18.74 4.31
N ASP A 130 11.55 -18.01 3.26
CA ASP A 130 12.34 -16.78 3.38
C ASP A 130 11.52 -15.52 3.07
N PHE A 131 12.06 -14.34 3.41
CA PHE A 131 11.50 -13.05 2.98
C PHE A 131 11.54 -12.90 1.47
N LEU A 132 10.70 -11.99 0.94
CA LEU A 132 10.73 -11.68 -0.48
C LEU A 132 12.14 -11.24 -0.90
N ARG A 133 12.58 -11.76 -2.04
CA ARG A 133 13.87 -11.44 -2.64
C ARG A 133 13.66 -10.79 -3.99
N GLU A 134 14.45 -9.76 -4.25
CA GLU A 134 14.57 -9.18 -5.59
C GLU A 134 15.52 -10.04 -6.43
N THR A 135 15.01 -10.59 -7.54
CA THR A 135 15.82 -11.23 -8.57
C THR A 135 15.80 -10.39 -9.83
N VAL A 136 16.97 -9.94 -10.30
CA VAL A 136 17.08 -9.05 -11.46
C VAL A 136 17.42 -9.83 -12.72
N VAL A 137 16.73 -9.51 -13.82
CA VAL A 137 16.95 -9.99 -15.18
C VAL A 137 17.13 -8.80 -16.10
N LEU A 138 17.91 -8.97 -17.16
CA LEU A 138 18.23 -7.91 -18.11
C LEU A 138 17.41 -8.11 -19.41
N PRO A 139 16.39 -7.27 -19.67
CA PRO A 139 15.49 -7.43 -20.82
C PRO A 139 16.20 -7.47 -22.17
N ALA A 140 17.27 -6.67 -22.31
CA ALA A 140 18.09 -6.62 -23.51
C ALA A 140 18.71 -7.99 -23.86
N TRP A 141 19.02 -8.82 -22.87
CA TRP A 141 19.68 -10.13 -23.04
C TRP A 141 18.71 -11.30 -22.90
N SER A 142 17.42 -11.03 -22.73
CA SER A 142 16.40 -12.07 -22.48
C SER A 142 15.07 -11.72 -23.14
N SER A 143 15.10 -11.16 -24.35
CA SER A 143 13.92 -10.62 -25.04
C SER A 143 12.74 -11.59 -25.14
N LYS A 144 12.97 -12.86 -25.52
CA LYS A 144 11.92 -13.89 -25.56
C LYS A 144 11.27 -14.15 -24.20
N PHE A 145 12.08 -14.19 -23.13
CA PHE A 145 11.58 -14.37 -21.76
C PHE A 145 10.78 -13.14 -21.31
N THR A 146 11.33 -11.93 -21.52
CA THR A 146 10.65 -10.67 -21.21
C THR A 146 9.30 -10.56 -21.91
N SER A 147 9.22 -10.77 -23.22
CA SER A 147 7.93 -10.73 -23.94
C SER A 147 6.92 -11.72 -23.36
N LYS A 148 7.38 -12.93 -23.01
CA LYS A 148 6.49 -13.93 -22.41
C LYS A 148 6.01 -13.55 -21.01
N VAL A 149 6.85 -12.90 -20.21
CA VAL A 149 6.47 -12.36 -18.88
C VAL A 149 5.39 -11.28 -19.03
N PHE A 150 5.51 -10.38 -20.01
CA PHE A 150 4.46 -9.39 -20.31
C PHE A 150 3.15 -10.06 -20.70
N ASP A 151 3.19 -11.05 -21.60
CA ASP A 151 1.99 -11.80 -21.99
C ASP A 151 1.32 -12.46 -20.78
N ILE A 152 2.11 -13.09 -19.90
CA ILE A 152 1.61 -13.77 -18.70
C ILE A 152 0.96 -12.79 -17.72
N ILE A 153 1.59 -11.65 -17.45
CA ILE A 153 1.06 -10.68 -16.48
C ILE A 153 -0.21 -10.01 -17.00
N THR A 154 -0.26 -9.75 -18.31
CA THR A 154 -1.38 -9.03 -18.92
C THR A 154 -2.58 -9.90 -19.24
N LYS A 155 -2.34 -11.14 -19.70
CA LYS A 155 -3.40 -12.05 -20.17
C LYS A 155 -3.64 -13.21 -19.22
N GLY A 156 -2.85 -13.34 -18.16
CA GLY A 156 -2.79 -14.53 -17.32
C GLY A 156 -2.07 -15.69 -18.01
N LEU A 157 -2.08 -16.85 -17.34
CA LEU A 157 -1.56 -18.09 -17.88
C LEU A 157 -2.42 -19.26 -17.38
N THR A 158 -3.03 -20.02 -18.29
CA THR A 158 -3.75 -21.24 -17.93
C THR A 158 -2.77 -22.41 -17.73
N SER A 159 -3.18 -23.47 -17.01
CA SER A 159 -2.38 -24.68 -16.87
C SER A 159 -1.98 -25.30 -18.21
N GLU A 160 -2.92 -25.37 -19.16
CA GLU A 160 -2.66 -25.91 -20.51
C GLU A 160 -1.62 -25.08 -21.26
N GLN A 161 -1.72 -23.74 -21.17
CA GLN A 161 -0.76 -22.83 -21.76
C GLN A 161 0.62 -22.95 -21.10
N PHE A 162 0.67 -23.18 -19.78
CA PHE A 162 1.92 -23.43 -19.07
C PHE A 162 2.53 -24.76 -19.54
N ASP A 163 1.73 -25.82 -19.65
CA ASP A 163 2.17 -27.17 -19.97
C ASP A 163 2.80 -27.31 -21.35
N VAL A 164 2.40 -26.49 -22.31
CA VAL A 164 3.01 -26.47 -23.66
C VAL A 164 4.27 -25.60 -23.74
N LEU A 165 4.65 -24.88 -22.67
CA LEU A 165 5.87 -24.06 -22.69
C LEU A 165 7.13 -24.92 -22.77
N PRO A 166 8.18 -24.45 -23.49
CA PRO A 166 9.48 -25.11 -23.48
C PRO A 166 10.01 -25.28 -22.04
N LYS A 167 10.63 -26.43 -21.74
CA LYS A 167 11.14 -26.78 -20.40
C LYS A 167 12.01 -25.68 -19.79
N ALA A 168 12.88 -25.05 -20.59
CA ALA A 168 13.73 -23.94 -20.14
C ALA A 168 12.92 -22.70 -19.70
N MET A 169 11.81 -22.39 -20.39
CA MET A 169 10.90 -21.30 -20.06
C MET A 169 10.15 -21.59 -18.76
N LYS A 170 9.58 -22.80 -18.62
CA LYS A 170 8.91 -23.27 -17.39
C LYS A 170 9.83 -23.14 -16.19
N ASN A 171 11.03 -23.71 -16.28
CA ASN A 171 12.02 -23.67 -15.21
C ASN A 171 12.37 -22.24 -14.80
N ARG A 172 12.46 -21.32 -15.77
CA ARG A 172 12.77 -19.91 -15.49
C ARG A 172 11.60 -19.17 -14.84
N LEU A 173 10.37 -19.41 -15.29
CA LEU A 173 9.16 -18.84 -14.67
C LEU A 173 9.00 -19.30 -13.22
N LEU A 174 9.18 -20.61 -12.97
CA LEU A 174 9.15 -21.19 -11.63
C LEU A 174 10.31 -20.68 -10.77
N LYS A 175 11.53 -20.61 -11.32
CA LYS A 175 12.71 -20.08 -10.63
C LYS A 175 12.51 -18.62 -10.19
N HIS A 176 11.79 -17.81 -10.97
CA HIS A 176 11.51 -16.42 -10.59
C HIS A 176 10.20 -16.26 -9.83
N GLY A 177 9.53 -17.37 -9.47
CA GLY A 177 8.29 -17.38 -8.72
C GLY A 177 7.11 -16.69 -9.39
N LEU A 178 7.18 -16.41 -10.71
CA LEU A 178 6.10 -15.72 -11.43
C LEU A 178 4.85 -16.59 -11.55
N ILE A 179 5.06 -17.90 -11.65
CA ILE A 179 4.00 -18.91 -11.68
C ILE A 179 4.13 -19.76 -10.44
N THR A 180 3.02 -20.00 -9.75
CA THR A 180 2.92 -20.92 -8.62
C THR A 180 1.73 -21.85 -8.82
N SER A 181 1.69 -22.94 -8.07
CA SER A 181 0.53 -23.81 -8.07
C SER A 181 -0.59 -23.22 -7.21
N VAL A 182 -1.86 -23.47 -7.57
CA VAL A 182 -3.03 -22.87 -6.91
C VAL A 182 -3.06 -23.15 -5.40
N ASP A 183 -2.62 -24.34 -4.97
CA ASP A 183 -2.50 -24.75 -3.57
C ASP A 183 -1.46 -23.94 -2.78
N LYS A 184 -0.53 -23.28 -3.48
CA LYS A 184 0.53 -22.44 -2.90
C LYS A 184 0.26 -20.95 -3.08
N LEU A 185 -0.89 -20.57 -3.66
CA LEU A 185 -1.21 -19.16 -3.81
C LEU A 185 -1.32 -18.50 -2.43
N PRO A 186 -0.72 -17.32 -2.26
CA PRO A 186 -0.90 -16.48 -1.10
C PRO A 186 -2.32 -15.90 -1.16
N LEU A 187 -3.24 -16.46 -0.37
CA LEU A 187 -4.65 -16.07 -0.38
C LEU A 187 -4.89 -14.79 0.43
N PHE A 188 -4.20 -13.69 0.08
CA PHE A 188 -4.29 -12.38 0.76
C PHE A 188 -5.72 -11.90 0.95
N GLU A 189 -6.54 -12.03 -0.08
CA GLU A 189 -7.92 -11.57 -0.07
C GLU A 189 -8.78 -12.45 0.85
N ARG A 190 -8.50 -13.77 0.87
CA ARG A 190 -9.21 -14.69 1.76
C ARG A 190 -8.79 -14.54 3.22
N PHE A 191 -7.57 -14.04 3.49
CA PHE A 191 -7.09 -13.82 4.84
C PHE A 191 -8.12 -13.06 5.68
N PHE A 192 -8.74 -12.01 5.12
CA PHE A 192 -9.71 -11.22 5.85
C PHE A 192 -10.97 -12.02 6.18
N SER A 193 -11.58 -12.67 5.19
CA SER A 193 -12.78 -13.49 5.41
C SER A 193 -12.57 -14.70 6.34
N GLN A 194 -11.33 -15.21 6.42
CA GLN A 194 -10.98 -16.41 7.20
C GLN A 194 -10.42 -16.09 8.58
N HIS A 195 -9.75 -14.95 8.74
CA HIS A 195 -9.01 -14.63 9.97
C HIS A 195 -9.43 -13.30 10.60
N CYS A 196 -10.15 -12.43 9.90
CA CYS A 196 -10.60 -11.14 10.40
C CYS A 196 -12.12 -11.09 10.64
N GLN A 197 -12.73 -12.25 10.90
CA GLN A 197 -14.13 -12.31 11.29
C GLN A 197 -14.37 -11.57 12.61
N LEU A 198 -15.46 -10.80 12.66
CA LEU A 198 -15.87 -10.04 13.83
C LEU A 198 -16.17 -11.01 14.98
N SER A 199 -15.24 -11.09 15.93
CA SER A 199 -15.25 -12.07 17.02
C SER A 199 -14.49 -11.52 18.22
N SER A 200 -14.67 -12.09 19.41
CA SER A 200 -13.85 -11.73 20.58
C SER A 200 -12.35 -11.91 20.33
N SER A 201 -11.97 -12.85 19.46
CA SER A 201 -10.56 -13.02 19.06
C SER A 201 -9.97 -11.76 18.42
N LEU A 202 -10.78 -10.99 17.69
CA LEU A 202 -10.37 -9.74 17.07
C LEU A 202 -10.25 -8.63 18.13
N ILE A 203 -11.13 -8.59 19.12
CA ILE A 203 -11.01 -7.66 20.26
C ILE A 203 -9.73 -7.91 21.05
N ASN A 204 -9.32 -9.18 21.17
CA ASN A 204 -8.04 -9.54 21.81
C ASN A 204 -6.81 -9.07 21.03
N GLU A 205 -6.95 -8.68 19.76
CA GLU A 205 -5.87 -8.10 18.97
C GLU A 205 -5.62 -6.63 19.30
N LEU A 206 -6.56 -5.94 19.97
CA LEU A 206 -6.39 -4.55 20.35
C LEU A 206 -5.22 -4.36 21.33
N PRO A 207 -4.48 -3.25 21.22
CA PRO A 207 -3.55 -2.88 22.27
C PRO A 207 -4.27 -2.79 23.63
N LEU A 208 -3.61 -3.23 24.69
CA LEU A 208 -4.05 -3.19 26.07
C LEU A 208 -4.59 -1.81 26.46
N PHE A 209 -3.93 -0.74 26.01
CA PHE A 209 -4.43 0.62 26.18
C PHE A 209 -5.87 0.75 25.67
N TYR A 210 -6.13 0.42 24.40
CA TYR A 210 -7.49 0.55 23.84
C TYR A 210 -8.49 -0.40 24.49
N ARG A 211 -8.10 -1.62 24.85
CA ARG A 211 -9.01 -2.57 25.54
C ARG A 211 -9.56 -1.99 26.84
N ASN A 212 -8.73 -1.27 27.59
CA ASN A 212 -9.13 -0.61 28.84
C ASN A 212 -9.95 0.67 28.64
N HIS A 213 -9.98 1.21 27.42
CA HIS A 213 -10.71 2.43 27.06
C HIS A 213 -11.87 2.17 26.10
N LEU A 214 -12.21 0.90 25.84
CA LEU A 214 -13.43 0.57 25.11
C LEU A 214 -14.64 1.09 25.92
N PRO A 215 -15.66 1.66 25.26
CA PRO A 215 -16.81 2.16 25.97
C PRO A 215 -17.49 1.02 26.72
N THR A 216 -17.88 1.28 27.96
CA THR A 216 -18.74 0.37 28.72
C THR A 216 -20.08 0.27 28.02
N ILE A 217 -20.48 -0.94 27.68
CA ILE A 217 -21.74 -1.20 27.00
C ILE A 217 -22.76 -1.64 28.04
N ASP A 218 -23.84 -0.88 28.18
CA ASP A 218 -25.01 -1.29 28.95
C ASP A 218 -25.84 -2.29 28.13
N LEU A 219 -25.65 -3.58 28.40
CA LEU A 219 -26.38 -4.67 27.76
C LEU A 219 -27.90 -4.62 28.03
N SER A 220 -28.32 -3.91 29.08
CA SER A 220 -29.74 -3.78 29.45
C SER A 220 -30.43 -2.58 28.81
N SER A 221 -29.66 -1.68 28.17
CA SER A 221 -30.21 -0.46 27.59
C SER A 221 -31.07 -0.76 26.37
N HIS A 222 -32.33 -0.31 26.41
CA HIS A 222 -33.24 -0.33 25.27
C HIS A 222 -32.99 0.80 24.26
N LEU A 223 -31.96 1.64 24.48
CA LEU A 223 -31.67 2.80 23.62
C LEU A 223 -30.92 2.41 22.34
N TYR A 224 -30.31 1.22 22.29
CA TYR A 224 -29.56 0.76 21.13
C TYR A 224 -30.48 0.44 19.95
N GLN A 225 -30.05 0.88 18.77
CA GLN A 225 -30.76 0.72 17.50
C GLN A 225 -29.80 0.22 16.41
N LEU A 226 -30.35 -0.44 15.39
CA LEU A 226 -29.60 -0.84 14.21
C LEU A 226 -29.21 0.42 13.45
N ASN A 227 -27.93 0.53 13.08
CA ASN A 227 -27.46 1.62 12.25
C ASN A 227 -28.16 1.57 10.88
N PRO A 228 -28.93 2.61 10.49
CA PRO A 228 -29.66 2.61 9.23
C PRO A 228 -28.72 2.66 8.00
N ARG A 229 -27.41 2.83 8.21
CA ARG A 229 -26.38 2.88 7.18
C ARG A 229 -25.44 1.67 7.25
N VAL A 230 -26.03 0.50 7.45
CA VAL A 230 -25.40 -0.81 7.25
C VAL A 230 -25.84 -1.34 5.89
N TYR A 231 -24.88 -1.76 5.07
CA TYR A 231 -25.11 -2.24 3.72
C TYR A 231 -24.58 -3.66 3.58
N LEU A 232 -25.43 -4.57 3.11
CA LEU A 232 -25.07 -5.98 2.90
C LEU A 232 -24.34 -6.21 1.57
N SER A 233 -24.35 -5.23 0.67
CA SER A 233 -23.67 -5.29 -0.62
C SER A 233 -23.17 -3.91 -1.05
N ILE A 234 -22.18 -3.91 -1.95
CA ILE A 234 -21.66 -2.69 -2.59
C ILE A 234 -22.72 -1.96 -3.41
N ASP A 235 -23.73 -2.69 -3.89
CA ASP A 235 -24.81 -2.12 -4.71
C ASP A 235 -25.69 -1.15 -3.90
N GLY A 236 -25.76 -1.34 -2.57
CA GLY A 236 -26.45 -0.42 -1.67
C GLY A 236 -25.69 0.88 -1.38
N LEU A 237 -24.41 0.97 -1.73
CA LEU A 237 -23.59 2.16 -1.49
C LEU A 237 -23.77 3.20 -2.61
N ASP A 238 -23.95 4.47 -2.24
CA ASP A 238 -23.98 5.56 -3.21
C ASP A 238 -22.57 5.86 -3.80
N ALA A 239 -22.52 6.69 -4.85
CA ALA A 239 -21.26 7.05 -5.51
C ALA A 239 -20.27 7.76 -4.56
N LYS A 240 -20.76 8.54 -3.59
CA LYS A 240 -19.93 9.27 -2.62
C LYS A 240 -19.23 8.29 -1.67
N LEU A 241 -19.96 7.30 -1.15
CA LEU A 241 -19.43 6.26 -0.28
C LEU A 241 -18.48 5.32 -1.02
N ARG A 242 -18.84 4.90 -2.24
CA ARG A 242 -17.94 4.10 -3.10
C ARG A 242 -16.63 4.83 -3.39
N GLY A 243 -16.69 6.14 -3.61
CA GLY A 243 -15.51 6.99 -3.83
C GLY A 243 -14.55 7.06 -2.63
N GLN A 244 -14.93 6.58 -1.45
CA GLN A 244 -14.02 6.47 -0.31
C GLN A 244 -13.10 5.24 -0.39
N ILE A 245 -13.37 4.30 -1.30
CA ILE A 245 -12.62 3.05 -1.45
C ILE A 245 -11.62 3.22 -2.61
N PRO A 246 -10.32 3.37 -2.35
CA PRO A 246 -9.35 3.72 -3.40
C PRO A 246 -9.21 2.62 -4.47
N ASN A 247 -9.36 1.35 -4.09
CA ASN A 247 -9.37 0.22 -5.01
C ASN A 247 -10.58 -0.68 -4.74
N LEU A 248 -11.71 -0.35 -5.39
CA LEU A 248 -12.96 -1.09 -5.19
C LEU A 248 -12.86 -2.56 -5.60
N LYS A 249 -12.12 -2.86 -6.68
CA LYS A 249 -11.96 -4.23 -7.17
C LYS A 249 -11.30 -5.12 -6.11
N TRP A 250 -10.22 -4.63 -5.49
CA TRP A 250 -9.56 -5.33 -4.39
C TRP A 250 -10.46 -5.44 -3.15
N ALA A 251 -11.18 -4.37 -2.81
CA ALA A 251 -12.07 -4.41 -1.65
C ALA A 251 -13.16 -5.49 -1.81
N LEU A 252 -13.70 -5.65 -3.02
CA LEU A 252 -14.67 -6.71 -3.34
C LEU A 252 -14.06 -8.11 -3.33
N SER A 253 -12.81 -8.28 -3.78
CA SER A 253 -12.17 -9.60 -3.78
C SER A 253 -11.89 -10.13 -2.37
N CYS A 254 -11.70 -9.23 -1.39
CA CYS A 254 -11.68 -9.57 0.04
C CYS A 254 -13.02 -10.12 0.57
N SER A 255 -14.09 -10.10 -0.22
CA SER A 255 -15.41 -10.63 0.11
C SER A 255 -15.96 -10.15 1.45
N PRO A 256 -15.97 -8.82 1.74
CA PRO A 256 -16.67 -8.28 2.90
C PRO A 256 -18.16 -8.61 2.77
N ASN A 257 -18.78 -9.03 3.88
CA ASN A 257 -20.21 -9.35 3.89
C ASN A 257 -21.07 -8.20 4.43
N ILE A 258 -20.44 -7.16 5.00
CA ILE A 258 -21.12 -5.92 5.37
C ILE A 258 -20.21 -4.70 5.18
N TRP A 259 -20.85 -3.55 4.99
CA TRP A 259 -20.25 -2.23 4.99
C TRP A 259 -20.98 -1.36 6.00
N VAL A 260 -20.26 -0.63 6.83
CA VAL A 260 -20.83 0.20 7.90
C VAL A 260 -20.36 1.63 7.73
N HIS A 261 -21.31 2.55 7.62
CA HIS A 261 -21.01 3.99 7.60
C HIS A 261 -21.07 4.57 9.02
N ASP A 262 -19.98 5.18 9.47
CA ASP A 262 -19.93 5.91 10.74
C ASP A 262 -20.62 7.29 10.58
N PRO A 263 -21.74 7.55 11.26
CA PRO A 263 -22.50 8.80 11.13
C PRO A 263 -21.86 10.02 11.82
N VAL A 264 -20.78 9.82 12.59
CA VAL A 264 -20.00 10.85 13.27
C VAL A 264 -18.78 11.21 12.44
N LYS A 265 -18.01 10.20 12.01
CA LYS A 265 -16.73 10.39 11.31
C LYS A 265 -16.87 10.48 9.78
N ASP A 266 -18.02 10.11 9.22
CA ASP A 266 -18.30 10.05 7.77
C ASP A 266 -17.35 9.11 7.00
N ILE A 267 -16.96 7.99 7.62
CA ILE A 267 -16.10 6.94 7.02
C ILE A 267 -16.86 5.65 6.79
N LEU A 268 -16.42 4.86 5.82
CA LEU A 268 -17.04 3.59 5.43
C LEU A 268 -16.08 2.42 5.74
N SER A 269 -16.46 1.56 6.67
CA SER A 269 -15.65 0.41 7.07
C SER A 269 -16.20 -0.92 6.52
N MET A 270 -15.29 -1.82 6.15
CA MET A 270 -15.58 -3.20 5.75
C MET A 270 -15.46 -4.16 6.93
N TYR A 271 -16.41 -5.09 7.07
CA TYR A 271 -16.31 -6.16 8.06
C TYR A 271 -16.73 -7.54 7.51
N TRP A 272 -16.29 -8.57 8.23
CA TRP A 272 -16.59 -9.97 7.96
C TRP A 272 -17.32 -10.59 9.16
N LEU A 273 -18.63 -10.77 9.04
CA LEU A 273 -19.46 -11.46 10.03
C LEU A 273 -19.37 -12.98 9.90
N THR A 274 -19.53 -13.69 11.03
CA THR A 274 -19.76 -15.16 11.04
C THR A 274 -21.13 -15.51 10.46
N PRO A 275 -21.39 -16.76 10.03
CA PRO A 275 -22.71 -17.16 9.54
C PRO A 275 -23.86 -16.90 10.53
N ALA A 276 -23.61 -17.09 11.84
CA ALA A 276 -24.60 -16.81 12.88
C ALA A 276 -24.88 -15.31 12.99
N GLN A 277 -23.85 -14.47 12.96
CA GLN A 277 -24.00 -13.01 12.99
C GLN A 277 -24.69 -12.47 11.73
N GLN A 278 -24.40 -13.03 10.55
CA GLN A 278 -25.09 -12.67 9.31
C GLN A 278 -26.59 -12.97 9.42
N LYS A 279 -26.95 -14.16 9.93
CA LYS A 279 -28.35 -14.52 10.17
C LYS A 279 -29.01 -13.54 11.13
N ASN A 280 -28.38 -13.24 12.27
CA ASN A 280 -28.88 -12.29 13.25
C ASN A 280 -29.10 -10.90 12.62
N LEU A 281 -28.13 -10.40 11.84
CA LEU A 281 -28.27 -9.12 11.14
C LEU A 281 -29.43 -9.13 10.12
N HIS A 282 -29.60 -10.21 9.36
CA HIS A 282 -30.74 -10.36 8.45
C HIS A 282 -32.08 -10.38 9.20
N ASP A 283 -32.16 -11.04 10.34
CA ASP A 283 -33.37 -11.09 11.16
C ASP A 283 -33.68 -9.72 11.79
N LEU A 284 -32.67 -8.97 12.24
CA LEU A 284 -32.81 -7.58 12.69
C LEU A 284 -33.33 -6.66 11.57
N LEU A 285 -32.70 -6.73 10.38
CA LEU A 285 -33.12 -5.93 9.21
C LEU A 285 -34.55 -6.24 8.77
N ALA A 286 -34.99 -7.50 8.93
CA ALA A 286 -36.35 -7.94 8.62
C ALA A 286 -37.33 -7.76 9.79
N SER A 287 -36.90 -7.15 10.90
CA SER A 287 -37.70 -7.00 12.14
C SER A 287 -38.25 -8.33 12.69
N ARG A 288 -37.55 -9.45 12.44
CA ARG A 288 -37.85 -10.79 12.98
C ARG A 288 -37.15 -11.06 14.31
N MET A 289 -36.22 -10.19 14.69
CA MET A 289 -35.44 -10.23 15.92
C MET A 289 -35.31 -8.80 16.45
N HIS A 290 -35.31 -8.64 17.76
CA HIS A 290 -34.98 -7.42 18.48
C HIS A 290 -33.52 -7.44 18.93
N ILE A 291 -32.92 -6.27 19.10
CA ILE A 291 -31.50 -6.12 19.45
C ILE A 291 -31.18 -6.74 20.83
N ASN A 292 -32.11 -6.69 21.78
CA ASN A 292 -31.97 -7.29 23.11
C ASN A 292 -32.07 -8.83 23.10
N GLU A 293 -32.40 -9.45 21.96
CA GLU A 293 -32.37 -10.90 21.76
C GLU A 293 -31.02 -11.40 21.24
N LEU A 294 -30.10 -10.49 20.87
CA LEU A 294 -28.74 -10.86 20.51
C LEU A 294 -28.00 -11.44 21.72
N ASP A 295 -27.15 -12.44 21.48
CA ASP A 295 -26.22 -12.87 22.53
C ASP A 295 -25.27 -11.72 22.92
N PRO A 296 -24.84 -11.63 24.20
CA PRO A 296 -24.04 -10.50 24.69
C PRO A 296 -22.75 -10.24 23.91
N GLU A 297 -22.11 -11.30 23.39
CA GLU A 297 -20.88 -11.19 22.61
C GLU A 297 -21.16 -10.53 21.25
N THR A 298 -22.13 -11.05 20.49
CA THR A 298 -22.54 -10.46 19.20
C THR A 298 -22.99 -9.02 19.37
N PHE A 299 -23.78 -8.72 20.40
CA PHE A 299 -24.23 -7.36 20.68
C PHE A 299 -23.04 -6.42 20.93
N THR A 300 -22.10 -6.82 21.80
CA THR A 300 -20.88 -6.06 22.10
C THR A 300 -20.06 -5.78 20.84
N LEU A 301 -19.85 -6.80 20.01
CA LEU A 301 -19.12 -6.68 18.75
C LEU A 301 -19.83 -5.75 17.76
N PHE A 302 -21.16 -5.84 17.65
CA PHE A 302 -21.96 -4.98 16.78
C PHE A 302 -21.92 -3.51 17.21
N VAL A 303 -21.85 -3.24 18.52
CA VAL A 303 -21.66 -1.88 19.04
C VAL A 303 -20.27 -1.35 18.69
N TYR A 304 -19.21 -2.13 18.90
CA TYR A 304 -17.84 -1.70 18.59
C TYR A 304 -17.58 -1.50 17.08
N SER A 305 -18.28 -2.24 16.22
CA SER A 305 -18.21 -2.07 14.77
C SER A 305 -19.21 -1.06 14.20
N GLY A 306 -20.03 -0.42 15.05
CA GLY A 306 -21.03 0.57 14.63
C GLY A 306 -22.23 0.00 13.84
N ILE A 307 -22.44 -1.31 13.87
CA ILE A 307 -23.64 -1.96 13.31
C ILE A 307 -24.85 -1.63 14.18
N VAL A 308 -24.65 -1.60 15.50
CA VAL A 308 -25.63 -1.16 16.49
C VAL A 308 -25.08 0.09 17.16
N TYR A 309 -25.93 1.06 17.45
CA TYR A 309 -25.53 2.32 18.08
C TYR A 309 -26.63 2.87 18.99
N ASP A 310 -26.24 3.72 19.95
CA ASP A 310 -27.18 4.54 20.71
C ASP A 310 -27.39 5.87 19.98
N PRO A 311 -28.59 6.14 19.41
CA PRO A 311 -28.87 7.41 18.74
C PRO A 311 -28.77 8.63 19.66
N SER A 312 -29.06 8.47 20.96
CA SER A 312 -29.01 9.57 21.93
C SER A 312 -27.59 10.12 22.08
N MET A 313 -26.58 9.26 21.87
CA MET A 313 -25.17 9.60 21.99
C MET A 313 -24.57 10.22 20.72
N ILE A 314 -25.26 10.21 19.58
CA ILE A 314 -24.70 10.69 18.31
C ILE A 314 -24.35 12.18 18.38
N GLN A 315 -25.22 12.99 18.97
CA GLN A 315 -24.97 14.43 19.06
C GLN A 315 -23.74 14.73 19.91
N THR A 316 -23.64 14.12 21.09
CA THR A 316 -22.47 14.24 21.97
C THR A 316 -21.19 13.76 21.28
N ARG A 317 -21.24 12.64 20.55
CA ARG A 317 -20.08 12.15 19.78
C ARG A 317 -19.67 13.10 18.66
N ARG A 318 -20.62 13.76 17.99
CA ARG A 318 -20.32 14.80 16.98
C ARG A 318 -19.69 16.03 17.58
N GLU A 319 -20.14 16.47 18.75
CA GLU A 319 -19.54 17.60 19.47
C GLU A 319 -18.11 17.28 19.91
N GLN A 320 -17.88 16.09 20.47
CA GLN A 320 -16.53 15.60 20.83
C GLN A 320 -15.62 15.52 19.60
N TRP A 321 -16.12 14.97 18.50
CA TRP A 321 -15.38 14.89 17.23
C TRP A 321 -15.04 16.27 16.68
N SER A 322 -16.01 17.19 16.66
CA SER A 322 -15.80 18.57 16.22
C SER A 322 -14.76 19.29 17.07
N TRP A 323 -14.79 19.09 18.40
CA TRP A 323 -13.79 19.62 19.30
C TRP A 323 -12.39 19.07 18.97
N GLN A 324 -12.26 17.76 18.79
CA GLN A 324 -10.99 17.12 18.41
C GLN A 324 -10.45 17.70 17.10
N LEU A 325 -11.28 17.82 16.06
CA LEU A 325 -10.89 18.43 14.79
C LEU A 325 -10.42 19.87 14.96
N SER A 326 -11.04 20.64 15.86
CA SER A 326 -10.63 22.02 16.14
C SER A 326 -9.24 22.09 16.79
N GLU A 327 -8.91 21.17 17.70
CA GLU A 327 -7.60 21.09 18.32
C GLU A 327 -6.52 20.68 17.31
N LEU A 328 -6.82 19.74 16.42
CA LEU A 328 -5.92 19.35 15.33
C LEU A 328 -5.65 20.51 14.37
N LYS A 329 -6.67 21.32 14.04
CA LYS A 329 -6.51 22.54 13.23
C LYS A 329 -5.58 23.55 13.91
N LYS A 330 -5.71 23.74 15.23
CA LYS A 330 -4.80 24.60 16.00
C LYS A 330 -3.36 24.09 15.93
N GLN A 331 -3.15 22.79 16.15
CA GLN A 331 -1.81 22.19 16.02
C GLN A 331 -1.23 22.38 14.62
N LEU A 332 -2.03 22.18 13.57
CA LEU A 332 -1.59 22.38 12.19
C LEU A 332 -1.14 23.82 11.95
N VAL A 333 -1.91 24.82 12.40
CA VAL A 333 -1.56 26.25 12.25
C VAL A 333 -0.29 26.60 13.03
N GLN A 334 -0.16 26.09 14.27
CA GLN A 334 0.94 26.44 15.16
C GLN A 334 2.24 25.72 14.83
N ASN A 335 2.16 24.46 14.41
CA ASN A 335 3.31 23.57 14.32
C ASN A 335 3.60 23.15 12.87
N SER A 336 2.69 23.39 11.92
CA SER A 336 2.76 22.85 10.55
C SER A 336 2.80 21.30 10.46
N CYS A 337 2.46 20.63 11.58
CA CYS A 337 2.29 19.19 11.72
C CYS A 337 1.31 18.91 12.87
N PHE A 338 0.72 17.71 12.92
CA PHE A 338 -0.16 17.33 14.04
C PHE A 338 -0.18 15.81 14.26
N THR A 339 -0.58 15.41 15.47
CA THR A 339 -0.82 14.00 15.82
C THR A 339 -2.32 13.75 15.94
N PHE A 340 -2.84 12.88 15.08
CA PHE A 340 -4.22 12.40 15.13
C PHE A 340 -4.28 11.13 15.98
N GLU A 341 -4.68 11.30 17.24
CA GLU A 341 -4.80 10.18 18.18
C GLU A 341 -5.99 9.29 17.86
N GLY A 342 -5.77 7.97 17.86
CA GLY A 342 -6.83 6.99 17.54
C GLY A 342 -7.50 7.22 16.18
N ILE A 343 -6.69 7.51 15.15
CA ILE A 343 -7.21 7.77 13.80
C ILE A 343 -7.88 6.53 13.20
N LEU A 344 -7.35 5.34 13.50
CA LEU A 344 -8.01 4.08 13.15
C LEU A 344 -9.09 3.74 14.18
N SER A 345 -10.23 3.23 13.72
CA SER A 345 -11.20 2.63 14.65
C SER A 345 -10.56 1.42 15.36
N PRO A 346 -11.01 1.07 16.58
CA PRO A 346 -10.47 -0.08 17.30
C PRO A 346 -10.50 -1.37 16.46
N ILE A 347 -11.62 -1.66 15.79
CA ILE A 347 -11.75 -2.87 14.98
C ILE A 347 -10.80 -2.84 13.78
N GLU A 348 -10.63 -1.71 13.09
CA GLU A 348 -9.67 -1.60 11.98
C GLU A 348 -8.22 -1.73 12.47
N LEU A 349 -7.89 -1.19 13.65
CA LEU A 349 -6.57 -1.37 14.26
C LEU A 349 -6.29 -2.84 14.58
N ALA A 350 -7.28 -3.55 15.14
CA ALA A 350 -7.19 -4.99 15.40
C ALA A 350 -6.96 -5.80 14.11
N ILE A 351 -7.71 -5.50 13.05
CA ILE A 351 -7.53 -6.11 11.72
C ILE A 351 -6.13 -5.81 11.19
N ALA A 352 -5.69 -4.55 11.27
CA ALA A 352 -4.39 -4.14 10.78
C ALA A 352 -3.25 -4.84 11.53
N ARG A 353 -3.32 -4.97 12.86
CA ARG A 353 -2.34 -5.73 13.67
C ARG A 353 -2.27 -7.18 13.23
N LYS A 354 -3.41 -7.84 13.07
CA LYS A 354 -3.47 -9.23 12.61
C LYS A 354 -2.88 -9.39 11.20
N TYR A 355 -3.19 -8.46 10.31
CA TYR A 355 -2.64 -8.42 8.96
C TYR A 355 -1.12 -8.20 8.96
N MET A 356 -0.61 -7.26 9.77
CA MET A 356 0.83 -7.02 9.91
C MET A 356 1.59 -8.27 10.37
N ARG A 357 1.04 -9.01 11.35
CA ARG A 357 1.61 -10.29 11.78
C ARG A 357 1.58 -11.32 10.67
N PHE A 358 0.45 -11.43 9.97
CA PHE A 358 0.36 -12.33 8.82
C PHE A 358 1.42 -12.02 7.75
N MET A 359 1.60 -10.75 7.38
CA MET A 359 2.65 -10.32 6.45
C MET A 359 4.06 -10.70 6.93
N MET A 360 4.32 -10.56 8.22
CA MET A 360 5.59 -10.91 8.85
C MET A 360 5.83 -12.41 8.94
N ASP A 361 4.88 -13.16 9.47
CA ASP A 361 4.96 -14.60 9.72
C ASP A 361 5.05 -15.38 8.41
N LYS A 362 4.32 -14.93 7.39
CA LYS A 362 4.42 -15.46 6.04
C LYS A 362 5.59 -14.89 5.24
N LYS A 363 6.36 -13.97 5.82
CA LYS A 363 7.56 -13.35 5.22
C LYS A 363 7.31 -12.71 3.85
N TYR A 364 6.15 -12.06 3.72
CA TYR A 364 5.75 -11.33 2.51
C TYR A 364 6.33 -9.92 2.42
N LEU A 365 7.26 -9.57 3.31
CA LEU A 365 7.99 -8.30 3.24
C LEU A 365 9.33 -8.48 2.53
N LEU A 366 9.80 -7.41 1.90
CA LEU A 366 11.15 -7.30 1.34
C LEU A 366 12.11 -6.85 2.44
N LEU A 367 13.37 -7.26 2.37
CA LEU A 367 14.45 -6.66 3.15
C LEU A 367 14.92 -5.37 2.46
N ASP A 368 14.99 -4.26 3.20
CA ASP A 368 15.48 -2.98 2.66
C ASP A 368 17.01 -3.00 2.50
N ARG A 369 17.50 -3.73 1.49
CA ARG A 369 18.92 -3.78 1.13
C ARG A 369 19.36 -2.54 0.36
N ALA A 370 18.42 -1.82 -0.26
CA ALA A 370 18.70 -0.73 -1.19
C ALA A 370 19.12 0.56 -0.48
N ASN A 371 18.57 0.84 0.71
CA ASN A 371 18.87 2.08 1.44
C ASN A 371 20.14 2.04 2.29
N GLY A 372 20.96 0.99 2.18
CA GLY A 372 22.27 0.91 2.81
C GLY A 372 22.20 0.83 4.35
N ASN A 373 22.55 -0.33 4.90
CA ASN A 373 22.79 -0.59 6.33
C ASN A 373 21.60 -0.89 7.26
N THR A 374 20.41 -1.26 6.78
CA THR A 374 19.39 -1.79 7.72
C THR A 374 18.92 -3.21 7.38
N GLN A 375 19.67 -4.22 7.86
CA GLN A 375 19.09 -5.57 8.03
C GLN A 375 17.91 -5.55 9.04
N GLN A 376 17.72 -4.42 9.72
CA GLN A 376 16.71 -4.14 10.72
C GLN A 376 15.43 -3.51 10.15
N ARG A 377 15.30 -3.32 8.82
CA ARG A 377 14.09 -2.79 8.19
C ARG A 377 13.54 -3.72 7.12
N LEU A 378 12.28 -4.09 7.28
CA LEU A 378 11.47 -4.79 6.27
C LEU A 378 10.43 -3.82 5.71
N TRP A 379 10.04 -4.02 4.45
CA TRP A 379 9.10 -3.13 3.79
C TRP A 379 8.28 -3.82 2.70
N TYR A 380 7.10 -3.27 2.41
CA TYR A 380 6.28 -3.66 1.27
C TYR A 380 5.53 -2.43 0.74
N HIS A 381 5.68 -2.16 -0.55
CA HIS A 381 5.03 -1.01 -1.19
C HIS A 381 3.68 -1.35 -1.75
N ARG A 382 2.76 -0.37 -1.67
CA ARG A 382 1.44 -0.44 -2.29
C ARG A 382 0.77 -1.75 -1.93
N ASP A 383 0.70 -1.95 -0.63
CA ASP A 383 -0.16 -2.94 -0.05
C ASP A 383 -1.60 -2.45 -0.20
N GLU A 384 -2.47 -3.27 -0.77
CA GLU A 384 -3.85 -2.87 -1.10
C GLU A 384 -4.69 -2.64 0.17
N PHE A 385 -4.46 -3.43 1.22
CA PHE A 385 -5.12 -3.21 2.51
C PHE A 385 -4.69 -1.89 3.16
N SER A 386 -3.39 -1.61 3.15
CA SER A 386 -2.86 -0.32 3.61
C SER A 386 -3.34 0.84 2.73
N PHE A 387 -3.58 0.62 1.43
CA PHE A 387 -4.16 1.62 0.54
C PHE A 387 -5.63 1.89 0.86
N TYR A 388 -6.39 0.84 1.18
CA TYR A 388 -7.75 1.00 1.69
C TYR A 388 -7.78 1.81 3.00
N LEU A 389 -6.92 1.47 3.98
CA LEU A 389 -6.80 2.26 5.21
C LEU A 389 -6.38 3.70 4.94
N GLN A 390 -5.50 3.92 3.95
CA GLN A 390 -5.12 5.25 3.52
C GLN A 390 -6.32 6.05 3.00
N GLY A 391 -7.25 5.43 2.27
CA GLY A 391 -8.50 6.07 1.85
C GLY A 391 -9.33 6.55 3.04
N GLN A 392 -9.51 5.70 4.06
CA GLN A 392 -10.24 6.06 5.28
C GLN A 392 -9.54 7.18 6.06
N VAL A 393 -8.22 7.07 6.24
CA VAL A 393 -7.40 8.11 6.87
C VAL A 393 -7.47 9.42 6.08
N CYS A 394 -7.41 9.37 4.75
CA CYS A 394 -7.50 10.54 3.89
C CYS A 394 -8.80 11.30 4.11
N LYS A 395 -9.91 10.58 4.24
CA LYS A 395 -11.23 11.15 4.52
C LYS A 395 -11.26 11.87 5.87
N LEU A 396 -10.57 11.36 6.89
CA LEU A 396 -10.48 11.99 8.22
C LEU A 396 -9.57 13.22 8.21
N ILE A 397 -8.37 13.13 7.63
CA ILE A 397 -7.44 14.27 7.61
C ILE A 397 -7.96 15.44 6.77
N ASN A 398 -8.75 15.19 5.72
CA ASN A 398 -9.40 16.24 4.93
C ASN A 398 -10.47 17.03 5.72
N GLN A 399 -10.86 16.59 6.92
CA GLN A 399 -11.70 17.38 7.84
C GLN A 399 -10.88 18.41 8.63
N VAL A 400 -9.55 18.23 8.68
CA VAL A 400 -8.57 19.07 9.37
C VAL A 400 -7.87 20.02 8.38
N LEU A 401 -7.41 19.50 7.24
CA LEU A 401 -6.61 20.22 6.27
C LEU A 401 -7.37 21.37 5.60
N THR A 402 -6.66 22.47 5.32
CA THR A 402 -7.16 23.60 4.51
C THR A 402 -7.25 23.24 3.04
N ASP A 403 -6.19 22.57 2.56
CA ASP A 403 -6.07 22.13 1.17
C ASP A 403 -6.30 20.61 1.14
N PRO A 404 -7.40 20.14 0.52
CA PRO A 404 -7.73 18.73 0.51
C PRO A 404 -6.69 17.94 -0.29
N VAL A 405 -6.50 16.69 0.14
CA VAL A 405 -5.60 15.72 -0.49
C VAL A 405 -6.32 14.44 -0.85
N LYS A 406 -5.67 13.61 -1.65
CA LYS A 406 -6.08 12.23 -1.96
C LYS A 406 -4.95 11.23 -1.71
N PRO A 407 -5.26 9.93 -1.54
CA PRO A 407 -4.24 8.88 -1.39
C PRO A 407 -3.28 8.90 -2.58
N GLY A 408 -1.96 8.86 -2.32
CA GLY A 408 -0.95 8.84 -3.38
C GLY A 408 -0.08 7.60 -3.38
N HIS A 409 0.57 7.32 -2.26
CA HIS A 409 1.40 6.14 -2.07
C HIS A 409 1.31 5.63 -0.64
N ASN A 410 1.53 4.33 -0.46
CA ASN A 410 1.71 3.75 0.85
C ASN A 410 2.88 2.77 0.89
N ALA A 411 3.42 2.59 2.09
CA ALA A 411 4.32 1.51 2.39
C ALA A 411 4.04 0.98 3.78
N LEU A 412 4.04 -0.34 3.89
CA LEU A 412 4.16 -1.05 5.14
C LEU A 412 5.65 -1.15 5.47
N THR A 413 6.04 -0.80 6.69
CA THR A 413 7.42 -0.95 7.17
C THR A 413 7.43 -1.65 8.53
N VAL A 414 8.43 -2.50 8.76
CA VAL A 414 8.73 -3.09 10.07
C VAL A 414 10.17 -2.78 10.43
N TYR A 415 10.36 -2.04 11.52
CA TYR A 415 11.65 -1.75 12.13
C TYR A 415 11.92 -2.74 13.25
N LYS A 416 13.16 -3.22 13.38
CA LYS A 416 13.63 -4.14 14.43
C LYS A 416 14.68 -3.46 15.32
N SER A 417 15.01 -4.06 16.46
CA SER A 417 16.09 -3.60 17.35
C SER A 417 17.35 -3.20 16.57
N GLY A 418 17.92 -2.04 16.91
CA GLY A 418 19.04 -1.42 16.22
C GLY A 418 18.68 -0.62 14.96
N ALA A 419 17.40 -0.58 14.55
CA ALA A 419 16.98 0.27 13.43
C ALA A 419 17.18 1.74 13.77
N ILE A 420 17.65 2.51 12.79
CA ILE A 420 17.79 3.97 12.87
C ILE A 420 17.13 4.55 11.62
N LEU A 421 16.41 5.67 11.78
CA LEU A 421 15.95 6.47 10.64
C LEU A 421 16.72 7.78 10.67
N SER A 422 17.83 7.86 9.94
CA SER A 422 18.67 9.06 9.91
C SER A 422 17.88 10.30 9.47
N ARG A 423 18.30 11.47 9.94
CA ARG A 423 17.69 12.75 9.55
C ARG A 423 17.72 12.97 8.05
N HIS A 424 16.54 13.07 7.45
CA HIS A 424 16.36 13.24 6.01
C HIS A 424 15.09 14.02 5.69
N LYS A 425 14.94 14.39 4.42
CA LYS A 425 13.70 14.86 3.80
C LYS A 425 13.32 13.83 2.76
N ASP A 426 12.03 13.67 2.48
CA ASP A 426 11.60 12.80 1.39
C ASP A 426 11.95 13.45 0.04
N ASP A 427 12.65 12.71 -0.83
CA ASP A 427 13.03 13.15 -2.19
C ASP A 427 11.84 13.05 -3.17
N VAL A 428 10.66 13.54 -2.76
CA VAL A 428 9.42 13.48 -3.55
C VAL A 428 8.62 14.78 -3.43
N LEU A 429 8.57 15.54 -4.53
CA LEU A 429 7.90 16.85 -4.60
C LEU A 429 6.39 16.77 -4.81
N ALA A 430 5.88 15.62 -5.26
CA ALA A 430 4.46 15.45 -5.56
C ALA A 430 3.58 15.32 -4.31
N PHE A 431 4.17 14.98 -3.16
CA PHE A 431 3.44 14.77 -1.92
C PHE A 431 3.31 16.06 -1.12
N SER A 432 2.10 16.35 -0.67
CA SER A 432 1.83 17.47 0.25
C SER A 432 2.00 17.05 1.70
N TRP A 433 1.67 15.80 2.02
CA TRP A 433 1.67 15.28 3.38
C TRP A 433 2.15 13.82 3.42
N VAL A 434 2.83 13.46 4.50
CA VAL A 434 3.13 12.07 4.85
C VAL A 434 2.70 11.79 6.29
N MET A 435 2.07 10.65 6.51
CA MET A 435 1.69 10.17 7.83
C MET A 435 2.54 8.98 8.25
N SER A 436 3.09 9.06 9.46
CA SER A 436 3.61 7.92 10.21
C SER A 436 2.51 7.36 11.11
N LEU A 437 2.05 6.13 10.85
CA LEU A 437 0.96 5.48 11.58
C LEU A 437 1.41 4.12 12.14
N PRO A 438 1.88 4.05 13.40
CA PRO A 438 2.18 2.79 14.07
C PRO A 438 0.96 1.88 14.13
N VAL A 439 1.12 0.62 13.76
CA VAL A 439 0.04 -0.38 13.86
C VAL A 439 0.32 -1.37 14.97
N GLU A 440 1.59 -1.75 15.16
CA GLU A 440 1.97 -2.70 16.18
C GLU A 440 3.36 -2.42 16.72
N THR A 441 3.52 -2.57 18.04
CA THR A 441 4.82 -2.58 18.71
C THR A 441 4.98 -3.90 19.48
N LYS A 442 6.17 -4.51 19.41
CA LYS A 442 6.52 -5.72 20.17
C LYS A 442 7.84 -5.51 20.91
N PRO A 443 7.93 -5.66 22.24
CA PRO A 443 6.81 -5.84 23.16
C PRO A 443 5.84 -4.65 23.08
N GLU A 444 4.63 -4.86 23.58
CA GLU A 444 3.69 -3.76 23.67
C GLU A 444 4.14 -2.81 24.79
N ILE A 445 4.21 -1.52 24.48
CA ILE A 445 4.73 -0.47 25.36
C ILE A 445 3.73 0.69 25.43
N SER A 446 3.79 1.46 26.51
CA SER A 446 2.95 2.64 26.68
C SER A 446 3.40 3.78 25.75
N LYS A 447 2.51 4.76 25.54
CA LYS A 447 2.76 5.89 24.63
C LYS A 447 3.99 6.70 25.00
N ASP A 448 4.24 6.91 26.29
CA ASP A 448 5.42 7.62 26.83
C ASP A 448 6.74 6.86 26.64
N GLN A 449 6.68 5.56 26.35
CA GLN A 449 7.83 4.71 26.03
C GLN A 449 7.98 4.50 24.52
N ALA A 450 7.03 4.97 23.70
CA ALA A 450 7.06 4.77 22.26
C ALA A 450 8.34 5.30 21.62
N TRP A 451 8.89 4.57 20.64
CA TRP A 451 9.99 5.08 19.83
C TRP A 451 9.51 6.30 19.04
N PRO A 452 10.02 7.52 19.32
CA PRO A 452 9.47 8.75 18.77
C PRO A 452 9.81 8.94 17.31
N ILE A 453 9.02 9.76 16.62
CA ILE A 453 9.47 10.44 15.41
C ILE A 453 9.72 11.92 15.72
N TYR A 454 10.88 12.42 15.31
CA TYR A 454 11.25 13.81 15.42
C TYR A 454 11.04 14.50 14.09
N VAL A 455 10.52 15.72 14.13
CA VAL A 455 10.25 16.54 12.94
C VAL A 455 10.71 17.95 13.22
N GLU A 456 11.54 18.48 12.33
CA GLU A 456 12.02 19.85 12.40
C GLU A 456 11.13 20.75 11.56
N THR A 457 10.40 21.63 12.24
CA THR A 457 9.56 22.66 11.63
C THR A 457 10.32 23.98 11.65
N PRO A 458 9.86 25.03 10.94
CA PRO A 458 10.48 26.35 11.02
C PRO A 458 10.53 26.93 12.44
N MET A 459 9.71 26.42 13.36
CA MET A 459 9.56 26.95 14.72
C MET A 459 10.26 26.11 15.78
N ALA A 460 10.25 24.79 15.66
CA ALA A 460 10.78 23.90 16.68
C ALA A 460 11.08 22.49 16.14
N VAL A 461 11.76 21.69 16.97
CA VAL A 461 11.82 20.24 16.80
C VAL A 461 10.67 19.62 17.59
N HIS A 462 9.72 19.01 16.89
CA HIS A 462 8.60 18.30 17.48
C HIS A 462 8.95 16.84 17.69
N LYS A 463 8.71 16.34 18.91
CA LYS A 463 8.83 14.93 19.27
C LYS A 463 7.44 14.31 19.36
N ALA A 464 7.08 13.47 18.40
CA ALA A 464 5.80 12.77 18.41
C ALA A 464 5.96 11.36 18.99
N MET A 465 5.37 11.16 20.18
CA MET A 465 5.23 9.87 20.85
C MET A 465 3.94 9.22 20.37
N LEU A 466 4.04 8.10 19.66
CA LEU A 466 2.90 7.50 18.96
C LEU A 466 2.64 6.08 19.47
N GLN A 467 1.42 5.84 19.97
CA GLN A 467 0.95 4.48 20.22
C GLN A 467 0.39 3.87 18.93
N SER A 468 0.16 2.55 18.94
CA SER A 468 -0.48 1.85 17.82
C SER A 468 -1.87 2.44 17.54
N GLY A 469 -2.15 2.89 16.31
CA GLY A 469 -3.41 3.53 15.92
C GLY A 469 -3.39 5.06 15.93
N ASP A 470 -2.34 5.70 16.45
CA ASP A 470 -2.11 7.14 16.27
C ASP A 470 -1.45 7.41 14.91
N GLY A 471 -1.73 8.58 14.30
CA GLY A 471 -1.09 9.02 13.07
C GLY A 471 -0.45 10.39 13.21
N HIS A 472 0.84 10.53 12.88
CA HIS A 472 1.52 11.83 12.86
C HIS A 472 1.69 12.32 11.42
N LEU A 473 1.06 13.44 11.08
CA LEU A 473 1.03 14.01 9.73
C LEU A 473 2.00 15.20 9.62
N ILE A 474 2.92 15.14 8.65
CA ILE A 474 3.97 16.15 8.44
C ILE A 474 4.11 16.50 6.96
N ASN A 475 4.67 17.66 6.66
CA ASN A 475 5.11 17.97 5.31
C ASN A 475 6.37 17.13 4.99
N PRO A 476 6.41 16.37 3.87
CA PRO A 476 7.52 15.49 3.52
C PRO A 476 8.87 16.23 3.30
N GLN A 477 8.82 17.54 3.07
CA GLN A 477 9.99 18.40 2.91
C GLN A 477 10.58 18.91 4.24
N MET A 478 9.95 18.57 5.37
CA MET A 478 10.51 18.82 6.71
C MET A 478 11.52 17.72 7.07
N PRO A 479 12.71 18.10 7.61
CA PRO A 479 13.63 17.11 8.13
C PRO A 479 12.99 16.28 9.23
N HIS A 480 13.07 14.97 9.13
CA HIS A 480 12.53 14.07 10.16
C HIS A 480 13.42 12.84 10.35
N TRP A 481 13.37 12.27 11.56
CA TRP A 481 14.23 11.16 11.96
C TRP A 481 13.65 10.36 13.12
N ARG A 482 14.26 9.21 13.37
CA ARG A 482 14.11 8.43 14.59
C ARG A 482 15.51 8.02 15.03
N ASP A 483 15.80 8.18 16.32
CA ASP A 483 17.03 7.68 16.93
C ASP A 483 17.05 6.15 16.88
N VAL A 484 18.01 5.48 17.53
CA VAL A 484 18.02 4.01 17.53
C VAL A 484 16.78 3.42 18.22
N LEU A 485 16.19 2.40 17.62
CA LEU A 485 15.22 1.53 18.29
C LEU A 485 16.01 0.55 19.17
N GLU A 486 16.10 0.83 20.47
CA GLU A 486 16.93 0.04 21.41
C GLU A 486 16.57 -1.45 21.41
N ASP A 487 15.30 -1.75 21.68
CA ASP A 487 14.78 -3.12 21.68
C ASP A 487 13.37 -3.21 21.10
N GLY A 488 13.05 -4.38 20.57
CA GLY A 488 11.75 -4.73 20.04
C GLY A 488 11.58 -4.50 18.53
N GLN A 489 10.32 -4.26 18.16
CA GLN A 489 9.87 -4.15 16.79
C GLN A 489 8.75 -3.11 16.70
N LEU A 490 8.80 -2.28 15.67
CA LEU A 490 7.73 -1.35 15.30
C LEU A 490 7.24 -1.65 13.89
N SER A 491 5.99 -2.08 13.77
CA SER A 491 5.23 -2.16 12.53
C SER A 491 4.48 -0.86 12.29
N ILE A 492 4.71 -0.22 11.14
CA ILE A 492 4.20 1.12 10.83
C ILE A 492 3.73 1.20 9.39
N LEU A 493 2.64 1.92 9.16
CA LEU A 493 2.21 2.35 7.83
C LEU A 493 2.74 3.75 7.58
N LEU A 494 3.36 3.93 6.42
CA LEU A 494 3.76 5.21 5.88
C LEU A 494 2.78 5.56 4.76
N LEU A 495 2.03 6.65 4.93
CA LEU A 495 0.96 7.04 4.03
C LEU A 495 1.27 8.42 3.43
N TRP A 496 1.52 8.49 2.12
CA TRP A 496 1.80 9.73 1.42
C TRP A 496 0.59 10.20 0.61
N PHE A 497 0.23 11.47 0.80
CA PHE A 497 -0.92 12.11 0.18
C PHE A 497 -0.48 13.17 -0.82
N VAL A 498 -1.20 13.26 -1.93
CA VAL A 498 -0.98 14.27 -2.99
C VAL A 498 -2.12 15.29 -2.97
N PRO A 499 -1.92 16.51 -3.51
CA PRO A 499 -3.02 17.47 -3.67
C PRO A 499 -4.25 16.84 -4.33
N GLN A 500 -5.46 17.26 -3.96
CA GLN A 500 -6.70 16.71 -4.53
C GLN A 500 -6.74 16.79 -6.07
N ASN A 501 -6.20 17.86 -6.63
CA ASN A 501 -6.12 18.13 -8.07
C ASN A 501 -4.82 17.62 -8.72
N PHE A 502 -3.97 16.91 -7.98
CA PHE A 502 -2.75 16.36 -8.54
C PHE A 502 -3.09 15.25 -9.53
N THR A 503 -2.62 15.41 -10.76
CA THR A 503 -2.62 14.35 -11.77
C THR A 503 -1.19 14.12 -12.21
N GLY A 504 -0.73 12.88 -12.16
CA GLY A 504 0.64 12.56 -12.53
C GLY A 504 1.17 11.30 -11.87
N TYR A 505 2.46 11.05 -12.08
CA TYR A 505 3.13 9.87 -11.56
C TYR A 505 3.83 10.12 -10.23
N VAL A 506 3.60 9.24 -9.27
CA VAL A 506 4.36 9.22 -8.01
C VAL A 506 4.70 7.80 -7.62
N ASN A 507 5.97 7.57 -7.28
CA ASN A 507 6.50 6.26 -6.86
C ASN A 507 6.01 5.08 -7.70
N GLY A 508 6.11 5.23 -9.03
CA GLY A 508 5.81 4.17 -9.97
C GLY A 508 4.32 3.96 -10.24
N ASN A 509 3.46 4.94 -9.97
CA ASN A 509 2.02 4.84 -10.24
C ASN A 509 1.37 6.15 -10.66
N TRP A 510 0.40 6.05 -11.58
CA TRP A 510 -0.41 7.18 -12.00
C TRP A 510 -1.47 7.46 -10.94
N ILE A 511 -1.64 8.73 -10.63
CA ILE A 511 -2.73 9.22 -9.79
C ILE A 511 -3.55 10.15 -10.68
N ASP A 512 -4.84 9.85 -10.81
CA ASP A 512 -5.82 10.67 -11.54
C ASP A 512 -6.68 11.48 -10.59
#